data_AF-A0A452C5L5-F1
#
_entry.id   AF-A0A452C5L5-F1
#
_cell.length_a   1.000
_cell.length_b   1.000
_cell.length_c   1.000
_cell.angle_alpha   90.00
_cell.angle_beta   90.00
_cell.angle_gamma   90.00
#
_symmetry.space_group_name_H-M   'P 1'
#
loop_
_entity.id
_entity.type
_entity.pdbx_description
1 polymer ?
#
loop_
_entity_poly.entity_id
_entity_poly.type
_entity_poly.pdbx_seq_one_letter_code
_entity_poly.pdbx_strand_id
1 'polypeptide(L)'
;MHDCKITQIGSCICTGEPLTAGGPDVLRNSSFPFGSWIHPGLRMARTMDPLAKKIFKGVLVVELAGIFGAYFLFKKMNTSQDFRQTMSKKFPFILEVYYKSIEHSGMYGIREQDQEKWLNSKN
;
A
#
# COMPACT_ATOMS: atom_id res chain seq x y z
N MET A 1 -21.42 17.00 -26.31
CA MET A 1 -20.49 15.96 -25.82
C MET A 1 -19.58 16.65 -24.82
N HIS A 2 -19.86 16.49 -23.53
CA HIS A 2 -19.10 17.16 -22.46
C HIS A 2 -18.03 16.20 -21.95
N ASP A 3 -16.75 16.56 -22.11
CA ASP A 3 -15.63 15.78 -21.60
C ASP A 3 -15.54 15.94 -20.08
N CYS A 4 -16.14 15.00 -19.36
CA CYS A 4 -15.96 14.85 -17.93
C CYS A 4 -14.71 13.98 -17.70
N LYS A 5 -13.55 14.61 -17.48
CA LYS A 5 -12.38 13.88 -16.99
C LYS A 5 -12.56 13.60 -15.50
N ILE A 6 -12.77 12.32 -15.19
CA ILE A 6 -12.77 11.78 -13.83
C ILE A 6 -11.34 11.86 -13.30
N THR A 7 -11.06 12.84 -12.44
CA THR A 7 -9.87 12.85 -11.59
C THR A 7 -10.18 12.03 -10.34
N GLN A 8 -9.34 11.04 -10.04
CA GLN A 8 -9.34 10.31 -8.78
C GLN A 8 -9.39 11.31 -7.61
N ILE A 9 -10.25 11.02 -6.63
CA ILE A 9 -10.72 11.90 -5.54
C ILE A 9 -11.98 12.68 -5.96
N GLY A 10 -13.12 12.05 -5.67
CA GLY A 10 -14.47 12.44 -6.07
C GLY A 10 -14.90 13.85 -5.70
N SER A 11 -14.60 14.81 -6.58
CA SER A 11 -15.30 16.08 -6.63
C SER A 11 -15.37 16.55 -8.08
N CYS A 12 -16.54 16.41 -8.70
CA CYS A 12 -16.82 17.04 -9.98
C CYS A 12 -17.05 18.54 -9.72
N ILE A 13 -16.07 19.37 -10.01
CA ILE A 13 -16.26 20.82 -10.02
C ILE A 13 -16.78 21.18 -11.41
N CYS A 14 -18.07 21.43 -11.52
CA CYS A 14 -18.65 22.06 -12.70
C CYS A 14 -18.45 23.58 -12.58
N THR A 15 -17.46 24.13 -13.28
CA THR A 15 -17.34 25.58 -13.45
C THR A 15 -18.36 26.04 -14.47
N GLY A 16 -19.54 26.46 -14.00
CA GLY A 16 -20.47 27.25 -14.81
C GLY A 16 -20.12 28.73 -14.65
N GLU A 17 -19.63 29.36 -15.72
CA GLU A 17 -19.72 30.82 -15.85
C GLU A 17 -21.19 31.22 -16.05
N PRO A 18 -21.62 32.37 -15.50
CA PRO A 18 -22.64 33.15 -16.14
C PRO A 18 -22.15 34.59 -16.38
N LEU A 19 -22.18 34.98 -17.66
CA LEU A 19 -22.04 36.35 -18.11
C LEU A 19 -23.26 37.20 -17.69
N THR A 20 -22.98 38.39 -17.18
CA THR A 20 -23.60 39.72 -17.46
C THR A 20 -24.14 40.55 -16.28
N ALA A 21 -23.52 41.74 -16.17
CA ALA A 21 -24.08 43.07 -15.87
C ALA A 21 -24.50 43.48 -14.44
N GLY A 22 -23.73 44.41 -13.84
CA GLY A 22 -24.28 45.61 -13.17
C GLY A 22 -23.81 45.96 -11.74
N GLY A 23 -22.87 46.92 -11.63
CA GLY A 23 -22.88 47.97 -10.58
C GLY A 23 -22.30 47.69 -9.18
N PRO A 24 -21.88 48.73 -8.40
CA PRO A 24 -20.61 48.73 -7.68
C PRO A 24 -20.68 48.54 -6.15
N ASP A 25 -19.55 48.04 -5.61
CA ASP A 25 -18.92 48.33 -4.32
C ASP A 25 -19.77 48.83 -3.14
N VAL A 26 -20.09 47.92 -2.20
CA VAL A 26 -20.20 48.26 -0.77
C VAL A 26 -19.47 47.22 0.06
N LEU A 27 -18.18 47.48 0.30
CA LEU A 27 -17.49 47.02 1.50
C LEU A 27 -18.19 47.60 2.74
N ARG A 28 -18.11 46.85 3.85
CA ARG A 28 -18.41 47.22 5.25
C ARG A 28 -19.79 46.77 5.76
N ASN A 29 -19.84 45.55 6.30
CA ASN A 29 -19.98 45.47 7.76
C ASN A 29 -19.54 44.12 8.33
N SER A 30 -18.39 44.19 9.00
CA SER A 30 -17.87 43.24 9.97
C SER A 30 -18.76 43.17 11.20
N SER A 31 -19.40 42.02 11.41
CA SER A 31 -19.87 41.56 12.72
C SER A 31 -19.97 40.03 12.66
N PHE A 32 -18.80 39.39 12.71
CA PHE A 32 -18.72 37.95 13.00
C PHE A 32 -19.09 37.74 14.47
N PRO A 33 -20.15 36.99 14.81
CA PRO A 33 -20.24 36.44 16.14
C PRO A 33 -19.19 35.32 16.22
N PHE A 34 -18.09 35.66 16.88
CA PHE A 34 -17.12 34.72 17.44
C PHE A 34 -17.89 33.74 18.32
N GLY A 35 -18.05 32.48 17.89
CA GLY A 35 -18.85 31.53 18.66
C GLY A 35 -19.05 30.19 18.00
N SER A 36 -18.01 29.34 18.06
CA SER A 36 -18.12 27.91 18.28
C SER A 36 -19.17 27.13 17.46
N TRP A 37 -18.79 26.70 16.26
CA TRP A 37 -19.30 25.44 15.71
C TRP A 37 -18.15 24.62 15.11
N ILE A 38 -17.10 24.40 15.91
CA ILE A 38 -16.43 23.10 15.85
C ILE A 38 -17.48 22.14 16.43
N HIS A 39 -18.21 21.44 15.58
CA HIS A 39 -18.78 20.17 15.98
C HIS A 39 -17.62 19.17 15.96
N PRO A 40 -17.05 18.74 17.10
CA PRO A 40 -16.43 17.43 17.19
C PRO A 40 -17.57 16.42 17.15
N GLY A 41 -18.22 16.32 15.98
CA GLY A 41 -19.30 15.40 15.70
C GLY A 41 -18.73 14.01 15.62
N LEU A 42 -18.56 13.42 16.80
CA LEU A 42 -18.35 12.01 17.03
C LEU A 42 -17.10 11.48 16.28
N ARG A 43 -16.00 11.34 17.02
CA ARG A 43 -15.30 10.05 16.96
C ARG A 43 -16.40 9.00 17.05
N MET A 44 -16.79 8.42 15.92
CA MET A 44 -17.28 7.07 15.93
C MET A 44 -16.09 6.25 16.42
N ALA A 45 -15.95 6.16 17.74
CA ALA A 45 -15.64 4.89 18.34
C ALA A 45 -16.76 3.99 17.83
N ARG A 46 -16.60 3.47 16.59
CA ARG A 46 -17.40 2.38 16.10
C ARG A 46 -17.13 1.33 17.14
N THR A 47 -18.06 1.17 18.06
CA THR A 47 -18.12 0.02 18.95
C THR A 47 -18.31 -1.13 17.99
N MET A 48 -17.20 -1.65 17.49
CA MET A 48 -17.21 -2.81 16.62
C MET A 48 -17.95 -3.86 17.43
N ASP A 49 -19.00 -4.42 16.83
CA ASP A 49 -19.79 -5.45 17.49
C ASP A 49 -18.82 -6.48 18.08
N PRO A 50 -19.13 -7.05 19.25
CA PRO A 50 -18.24 -8.02 19.90
C PRO A 50 -17.86 -9.17 18.97
N LEU A 51 -18.69 -9.47 17.96
CA LEU A 51 -18.40 -10.39 16.87
C LEU A 51 -17.33 -9.84 15.89
N ALA A 52 -17.46 -8.60 15.42
CA ALA A 52 -16.48 -7.96 14.53
C ALA A 52 -15.11 -7.80 15.21
N LYS A 53 -15.06 -7.53 16.52
CA LYS A 53 -13.80 -7.50 17.29
C LYS A 53 -13.09 -8.86 17.31
N LYS A 54 -13.85 -9.96 17.39
CA LYS A 54 -13.29 -11.32 17.35
C LYS A 54 -12.75 -11.66 15.96
N ILE A 55 -13.49 -11.32 14.90
CA ILE A 55 -13.07 -11.54 13.52
C ILE A 55 -11.84 -10.70 13.19
N PHE A 56 -11.83 -9.41 13.54
CA PHE A 56 -10.69 -8.53 13.30
C PHE A 56 -9.42 -9.00 14.02
N LYS A 57 -9.53 -9.50 15.25
CA LYS A 57 -8.39 -10.13 15.93
C LYS A 57 -7.88 -11.36 15.19
N GLY A 58 -8.78 -12.20 14.67
CA GLY A 58 -8.41 -13.36 13.86
C GLY A 58 -7.68 -12.94 12.57
N VAL A 59 -8.24 -11.97 11.85
CA VAL A 59 -7.64 -11.42 10.63
C VAL A 59 -6.26 -10.83 10.94
N LEU A 60 -6.12 -10.04 12.01
CA LEU A 60 -4.85 -9.46 12.40
C LEU A 60 -3.79 -10.54 12.73
N VAL A 61 -4.19 -11.62 13.41
CA VAL A 61 -3.28 -12.73 13.70
C VAL A 61 -2.86 -13.46 12.41
N VAL A 62 -3.80 -13.69 11.49
CA VAL A 62 -3.51 -14.32 10.19
C VAL A 62 -2.61 -13.43 9.33
N GLU A 63 -2.85 -12.13 9.31
CA GLU A 63 -2.05 -11.17 8.55
C GLU A 63 -0.64 -11.06 9.11
N LEU A 64 -0.50 -10.97 10.43
CA LEU A 64 0.81 -11.04 11.09
C LEU A 64 1.50 -12.37 10.79
N ALA A 65 0.82 -13.50 10.93
CA ALA A 65 1.40 -14.81 10.65
C ALA A 65 1.85 -14.94 9.18
N GLY A 66 1.07 -14.40 8.23
CA GLY A 66 1.41 -14.35 6.81
C GLY A 66 2.66 -13.52 6.54
N ILE A 67 2.74 -12.30 7.10
CA ILE A 67 3.91 -11.42 6.97
C ILE A 67 5.14 -12.06 7.63
N PHE A 68 4.99 -12.62 8.84
CA PHE A 68 6.08 -13.32 9.53
C PHE A 68 6.55 -14.54 8.74
N GLY A 69 5.64 -15.32 8.14
CA GLY A 69 5.98 -16.45 7.29
C GLY A 69 6.76 -16.02 6.05
N ALA A 70 6.29 -14.99 5.35
CA ALA A 70 6.97 -14.44 4.18
C ALA A 70 8.35 -13.85 4.53
N TYR A 71 8.46 -13.10 5.63
CA TYR A 71 9.73 -12.55 6.11
C TYR A 71 10.71 -13.66 6.51
N PHE A 72 10.25 -14.66 7.25
CA PHE A 72 11.09 -15.81 7.63
C PHE A 72 11.59 -16.56 6.40
N LEU A 73 10.71 -16.79 5.43
CA LEU A 73 11.06 -17.43 4.16
C LEU A 73 12.13 -16.63 3.42
N PHE A 74 11.93 -15.32 3.26
CA PHE A 74 12.87 -14.44 2.57
C PHE A 74 14.21 -14.36 3.32
N LYS A 75 14.19 -14.24 4.64
CA LYS A 75 15.38 -14.27 5.49
C LYS A 75 16.15 -15.58 5.33
N LYS A 76 15.45 -16.72 5.28
CA LYS A 76 16.08 -18.04 5.10
C LYS A 76 16.66 -18.19 3.70
N MET A 77 15.95 -17.70 2.66
CA MET A 77 16.47 -17.66 1.29
C MET A 77 17.71 -16.79 1.17
N ASN A 78 17.76 -15.62 1.80
CA ASN A 78 18.94 -14.74 1.77
C ASN A 78 20.16 -15.35 2.48
N THR A 79 19.93 -15.98 3.63
CA THR A 79 21.04 -16.47 4.50
C THR A 79 21.58 -17.82 4.05
N SER A 80 20.72 -18.73 3.57
CA SER A 80 21.13 -20.10 3.26
C SER A 80 20.97 -20.44 1.79
N GLN A 81 22.10 -20.74 1.17
CA GLN A 81 22.19 -21.10 -0.24
C GLN A 81 21.62 -22.49 -0.55
N ASP A 82 21.74 -23.44 0.38
CA ASP A 82 21.16 -24.80 0.24
C ASP A 82 19.63 -24.77 0.22
N PHE A 83 19.05 -23.79 0.92
CA PHE A 83 17.62 -23.55 0.89
C PHE A 83 17.19 -23.01 -0.49
N ARG A 84 17.97 -22.09 -1.08
CA ARG A 84 17.77 -21.62 -2.47
C ARG A 84 17.91 -22.75 -3.48
N GLN A 85 18.85 -23.68 -3.28
CA GLN A 85 19.01 -24.86 -4.12
C GLN A 85 17.79 -25.79 -4.06
N THR A 86 17.27 -26.02 -2.86
CA THR A 86 16.08 -26.86 -2.67
C THR A 86 14.83 -26.20 -3.26
N MET A 87 14.68 -24.89 -3.06
CA MET A 87 13.63 -24.08 -3.70
C MET A 87 13.76 -24.07 -5.22
N SER A 88 14.99 -24.02 -5.77
CA SER A 88 15.21 -24.12 -7.22
C SER A 88 14.63 -25.42 -7.79
N LYS A 89 14.77 -26.53 -7.06
CA LYS A 89 14.25 -27.83 -7.48
C LYS A 89 12.75 -27.99 -7.28
N LYS A 90 12.19 -27.45 -6.19
CA LYS A 90 10.77 -27.62 -5.84
C LYS A 90 9.85 -26.55 -6.43
N PHE A 91 10.30 -25.30 -6.42
CA PHE A 91 9.52 -24.11 -6.78
C PHE A 91 10.38 -23.09 -7.55
N PRO A 92 10.73 -23.38 -8.81
CA PRO A 92 11.59 -22.51 -9.61
C PRO A 92 11.01 -21.10 -9.78
N PHE A 93 9.68 -20.97 -9.83
CA PHE A 93 8.99 -19.68 -9.97
C PHE A 93 9.23 -18.73 -8.78
N ILE A 94 9.19 -19.25 -7.55
CA ILE A 94 9.45 -18.43 -6.34
C ILE A 94 10.88 -17.91 -6.35
N LEU A 95 11.83 -18.76 -6.78
CA LEU A 95 13.23 -18.40 -6.88
C LEU A 95 13.49 -17.35 -7.97
N GLU A 96 12.78 -17.43 -9.10
CA GLU A 96 12.87 -16.43 -10.16
C GLU A 96 12.39 -15.06 -9.71
N VAL A 97 11.24 -15.00 -9.03
CA VAL A 97 10.72 -13.76 -8.43
C VAL A 97 11.71 -13.19 -7.42
N TYR A 98 12.33 -14.06 -6.60
CA TYR A 98 13.39 -13.66 -5.67
C TYR A 98 14.57 -12.99 -6.39
N TYR A 99 15.13 -13.62 -7.43
CA TYR A 99 16.25 -13.02 -8.16
C TYR A 99 15.87 -11.68 -8.80
N LYS A 100 14.71 -11.60 -9.44
CA LYS A 100 14.21 -10.35 -10.04
C LYS A 100 14.04 -9.24 -9.00
N SER A 101 13.57 -9.58 -7.81
CA SER A 101 13.43 -8.61 -6.70
C SER A 101 14.78 -8.13 -6.15
N ILE A 102 15.77 -9.03 -6.07
CA ILE A 102 17.13 -8.72 -5.62
C ILE A 102 17.86 -7.84 -6.66
N GLU A 103 17.73 -8.15 -7.95
CA GLU A 103 18.24 -7.33 -9.05
C GLU A 103 17.61 -5.94 -9.04
N HIS A 104 16.30 -5.85 -8.80
CA HIS A 104 15.61 -4.56 -8.64
C HIS A 104 16.13 -3.75 -7.43
N SER A 105 16.60 -4.42 -6.39
CA SER A 105 17.26 -3.77 -5.24
C SER A 105 18.72 -3.35 -5.52
N GLY A 106 19.24 -3.65 -6.71
CA GLY A 106 20.58 -3.25 -7.16
C GLY A 106 21.69 -4.25 -6.84
N MET A 107 21.36 -5.43 -6.29
CA MET A 107 22.34 -6.49 -6.07
C MET A 107 22.32 -7.48 -7.23
N TYR A 108 23.40 -7.50 -8.01
CA TYR A 108 23.57 -8.41 -9.15
C TYR A 108 24.58 -9.52 -8.81
N GLY A 109 24.54 -10.63 -9.56
CA GLY A 109 25.53 -11.73 -9.44
C GLY A 109 25.19 -12.86 -8.46
N ILE A 110 24.16 -12.72 -7.61
CA ILE A 110 23.73 -13.78 -6.69
C ILE A 110 23.32 -15.07 -7.43
N ARG A 111 22.72 -14.93 -8.62
CA ARG A 111 22.32 -16.06 -9.46
C ARG A 111 23.54 -16.86 -9.96
N GLU A 112 24.57 -16.16 -10.44
CA GLU A 112 25.78 -16.80 -10.98
C GLU A 112 26.56 -17.50 -9.86
N GLN A 113 26.71 -16.85 -8.72
CA GLN A 113 27.35 -17.42 -7.53
C GLN A 113 26.63 -18.69 -7.04
N ASP A 114 25.30 -18.70 -7.08
CA ASP A 114 24.51 -19.89 -6.75
C ASP A 114 24.73 -21.02 -7.76
N GLN A 115 24.74 -20.74 -9.07
CA GLN A 115 25.00 -21.74 -10.10
C GLN A 115 26.40 -22.34 -9.99
N GLU A 116 27.43 -21.50 -9.83
CA GLU A 116 28.82 -21.94 -9.72
C GLU A 116 29.02 -22.89 -8.53
N LYS A 117 28.43 -22.57 -7.38
CA LYS A 117 28.53 -23.42 -6.19
C LYS A 117 27.77 -24.74 -6.36
N TRP A 118 26.61 -24.71 -7.02
CA TRP A 118 25.84 -25.93 -7.27
C TRP A 118 26.53 -26.86 -8.26
N LEU A 119 27.19 -26.30 -9.27
CA LEU A 119 28.00 -27.07 -10.23
C LEU A 119 29.23 -27.67 -9.53
N ASN A 120 29.96 -26.88 -8.73
CA ASN A 120 31.11 -27.38 -7.97
C ASN A 120 30.73 -28.46 -6.95
N SER A 121 29.56 -28.37 -6.30
CA SER A 121 29.12 -29.38 -5.31
C SER A 121 28.80 -30.76 -5.89
N LYS A 122 28.73 -30.89 -7.22
CA LYS A 122 28.43 -32.15 -7.92
C LYS A 122 29.67 -32.85 -8.48
N ASN A 123 30.84 -32.20 -8.43
CA ASN A 123 32.11 -32.70 -8.95
C ASN A 123 32.99 -33.15 -7.79
#